data_AF-A0A2E5HSM0-F1
#
_entry.id   AF-A0A2E5HSM0-F1
#
_cell.length_a   1.000
_cell.length_b   1.000
_cell.length_c   1.000
_cell.angle_alpha   90.00
_cell.angle_beta   90.00
_cell.angle_gamma   90.00
#
_symmetry.space_group_name_H-M   'P 1'
#
loop_
_entity.id
_entity.type
_entity.pdbx_description
1 polymer ?
#
loop_
_entity_poly.entity_id
_entity_poly.type
_entity_poly.pdbx_seq_one_letter_code
_entity_poly.pdbx_strand_id
1 'polypeptide(L)'
;MGIKDTKNQINEELVKDKYISSMKRLEHIMRDISETVTEVSLKRCPYRNSKDRCTAKFGCRNQYRNVQPNELFICQDDQKLDYRNAWEMESEP
;
A
#
# COMPACT_ATOMS: atom_id res chain seq x y z
N MET A 1 16.28 -42.18 -27.77
CA MET A 1 15.99 -41.02 -26.89
C MET A 1 17.33 -40.49 -26.42
N GLY A 2 17.76 -39.35 -26.97
CA GLY A 2 19.14 -38.90 -26.91
C GLY A 2 19.40 -37.99 -25.70
N ILE A 3 20.67 -37.88 -25.30
CA ILE A 3 21.15 -37.00 -24.22
C ILE A 3 20.67 -35.54 -24.38
N LYS A 4 20.37 -35.10 -25.62
CA LYS A 4 19.82 -33.77 -25.92
C LYS A 4 18.37 -33.59 -25.45
N ASP A 5 17.56 -34.64 -25.54
CA ASP A 5 16.14 -34.60 -25.15
C ASP A 5 16.02 -34.45 -23.64
N THR A 6 16.87 -35.16 -22.89
CA THR A 6 16.95 -35.06 -21.42
C THR A 6 17.42 -33.69 -20.95
N LYS A 7 18.39 -33.07 -21.65
CA LYS A 7 18.88 -31.71 -21.30
C LYS A 7 17.81 -30.64 -21.50
N ASN A 8 17.01 -30.74 -22.57
CA ASN A 8 15.92 -29.80 -22.81
C ASN A 8 14.83 -29.91 -21.75
N GLN A 9 14.44 -31.13 -21.39
CA GLN A 9 13.46 -31.37 -20.33
C GLN A 9 13.91 -30.80 -18.98
N ILE A 10 15.18 -31.02 -18.58
CA ILE A 10 15.74 -30.45 -17.35
C ILE A 10 15.70 -28.91 -17.38
N ASN A 11 15.99 -28.29 -18.53
CA ASN A 11 15.95 -26.84 -18.66
C ASN A 11 14.53 -26.27 -18.54
N GLU A 12 13.54 -26.95 -19.14
CA GLU A 12 12.12 -26.57 -19.00
C GLU A 12 11.63 -26.67 -17.56
N GLU A 13 12.01 -27.73 -16.84
CA GLU A 13 11.70 -27.89 -15.41
C GLU A 13 12.35 -26.78 -14.57
N LEU A 14 13.62 -26.46 -14.81
CA LEU A 14 14.32 -25.36 -14.12
C LEU A 14 13.67 -23.98 -14.39
N VAL A 15 13.19 -23.74 -15.61
CA VAL A 15 12.46 -22.51 -15.96
C VAL A 15 11.12 -22.46 -15.24
N LYS A 16 10.40 -23.57 -15.21
CA LYS A 16 9.12 -23.71 -14.49
C LYS A 16 9.31 -23.48 -12.99
N ASP A 17 10.35 -24.04 -12.38
CA ASP A 17 10.64 -23.89 -10.96
C ASP A 17 10.99 -22.44 -10.60
N LYS A 18 11.78 -21.75 -11.44
CA LYS A 18 12.07 -20.33 -11.27
C LYS A 18 10.80 -19.47 -11.36
N TYR A 19 9.92 -19.77 -12.32
CA TYR A 19 8.64 -19.07 -12.45
C TYR A 19 7.77 -19.25 -11.20
N ILE A 20 7.59 -20.51 -10.74
CA ILE A 20 6.80 -20.82 -9.55
C ILE A 20 7.40 -20.14 -8.31
N SER A 21 8.73 -20.16 -8.15
CA SER A 21 9.42 -19.48 -7.06
C SER A 21 9.18 -17.97 -7.08
N SER A 22 9.22 -17.36 -8.26
CA SER A 22 8.98 -15.93 -8.43
C SER A 22 7.53 -15.55 -8.08
N MET A 23 6.57 -16.38 -8.51
CA MET A 23 5.15 -16.19 -8.17
C MET A 23 4.88 -16.34 -6.67
N LYS A 24 5.48 -17.32 -6.00
CA LYS A 24 5.38 -17.48 -4.54
C LYS A 24 5.96 -16.26 -3.81
N ARG A 25 7.09 -15.73 -4.29
CA ARG A 25 7.68 -14.52 -3.71
C ARG A 25 6.78 -13.31 -3.89
N LEU A 26 6.18 -13.13 -5.07
CA LEU A 26 5.24 -12.05 -5.33
C LEU A 26 4.00 -12.16 -4.44
N GLU A 27 3.41 -13.36 -4.34
CA GLU A 27 2.26 -13.63 -3.48
C GLU A 27 2.56 -13.28 -2.01
N HIS A 28 3.73 -13.68 -1.51
CA HIS A 28 4.18 -13.32 -0.16
C HIS A 28 4.27 -11.80 0.05
N ILE A 29 4.97 -11.08 -0.85
CA ILE A 29 5.11 -9.62 -0.76
C ILE A 29 3.72 -8.94 -0.78
N MET A 30 2.84 -9.37 -1.67
CA MET A 30 1.51 -8.78 -1.79
C MET A 30 0.64 -9.05 -0.56
N ARG A 31 0.77 -10.24 0.04
CA ARG A 31 0.08 -10.56 1.30
C ARG A 31 0.56 -9.65 2.43
N ASP A 32 1.87 -9.50 2.61
CA ASP A 32 2.44 -8.66 3.66
C ASP A 32 2.03 -7.18 3.49
N ILE A 33 1.99 -6.69 2.25
CA ILE A 33 1.47 -5.34 1.92
C ILE A 33 0.00 -5.23 2.31
N SER A 34 -0.83 -6.20 1.94
CA SER A 34 -2.27 -6.19 2.23
C SER A 34 -2.57 -6.17 3.73
N GLU A 35 -1.86 -7.00 4.50
CA GLU A 35 -1.96 -7.03 5.96
C GLU A 35 -1.55 -5.69 6.58
N THR A 36 -0.42 -5.12 6.14
CA THR A 36 0.07 -3.81 6.61
C THR A 36 -0.92 -2.70 6.30
N VAL A 37 -1.44 -2.65 5.07
CA VAL A 37 -2.41 -1.63 4.65
C VAL A 37 -3.71 -1.77 5.44
N THR A 38 -4.16 -3.00 5.71
CA THR A 38 -5.35 -3.24 6.54
C THR A 38 -5.20 -2.61 7.93
N GLU A 39 -4.04 -2.75 8.56
CA GLU A 39 -3.78 -2.12 9.87
C GLU A 39 -3.66 -0.61 9.78
N VAL A 40 -2.85 -0.10 8.85
CA VAL A 40 -2.54 1.34 8.76
C VAL A 40 -3.75 2.15 8.31
N SER A 41 -4.60 1.61 7.43
CA SER A 41 -5.79 2.30 6.92
C SER A 41 -6.86 2.54 7.99
N LEU A 42 -6.83 1.76 9.09
CA LEU A 42 -7.68 1.98 10.25
C LEU A 42 -7.38 3.33 10.91
N LYS A 43 -6.10 3.65 11.08
CA LYS A 43 -5.66 4.69 12.02
C LYS A 43 -5.06 5.91 11.34
N ARG A 44 -4.54 5.76 10.13
CA ARG A 44 -3.89 6.85 9.42
C ARG A 44 -4.93 7.76 8.77
N CYS A 45 -4.91 9.04 9.16
CA CYS A 45 -5.71 10.06 8.49
C CYS A 45 -5.38 10.11 6.98
N PRO A 46 -6.36 9.95 6.07
CA PRO A 46 -6.13 9.93 4.61
C PRO A 46 -5.57 11.26 4.08
N TYR A 47 -5.79 12.35 4.82
CA TYR A 47 -5.34 13.68 4.45
C TYR A 47 -4.01 14.10 5.10
N ARG A 48 -3.28 13.20 5.78
CA ARG A 48 -1.97 13.48 6.37
C ARG A 48 -0.85 13.03 5.44
N ASN A 49 -0.10 13.98 4.89
CA ASN A 49 1.05 13.66 4.05
C ASN A 49 2.29 13.26 4.89
N SER A 50 3.39 12.92 4.21
CA SER A 50 4.65 12.47 4.86
C SER A 50 5.37 13.53 5.70
N LYS A 51 4.98 14.81 5.59
CA LYS A 51 5.51 15.93 6.39
C LYS A 51 4.54 16.35 7.50
N ASP A 52 3.59 15.48 7.84
CA ASP A 52 2.54 15.75 8.83
C ASP A 52 1.66 16.95 8.51
N ARG A 53 1.57 17.30 7.21
CA ARG A 53 0.70 18.37 6.74
C ARG A 53 -0.64 17.81 6.28
N CYS A 54 -1.69 18.55 6.59
CA CYS A 54 -3.06 18.27 6.18
C CYS A 54 -3.28 18.72 4.74
N THR A 55 -3.74 17.81 3.89
CA THR A 55 -4.07 18.03 2.48
C THR A 55 -5.57 18.23 2.24
N ALA A 56 -6.40 18.16 3.29
CA ALA A 56 -7.85 18.31 3.18
C ALA A 56 -8.20 19.74 2.72
N LYS A 57 -8.98 19.83 1.64
CA LYS A 57 -9.46 21.10 1.08
C LYS A 57 -10.77 21.61 1.73
N PHE A 58 -11.32 20.84 2.66
CA PHE A 58 -12.50 21.17 3.44
C PHE A 58 -12.14 21.49 4.90
N GLY A 59 -13.11 22.01 5.66
CA GLY A 59 -12.95 22.27 7.09
C GLY A 59 -12.76 20.99 7.89
N CYS A 60 -11.55 20.76 8.40
CA CYS A 60 -11.23 19.59 9.22
C CYS A 60 -10.85 20.01 10.64
N ARG A 61 -11.38 19.32 11.66
CA ARG A 61 -11.11 19.59 13.08
C ARG A 61 -9.65 19.34 13.50
N ASN A 62 -8.93 18.50 12.75
CA ASN A 62 -7.53 18.16 13.01
C ASN A 62 -6.54 19.13 12.32
N GLN A 63 -7.01 20.22 11.71
CA GLN A 63 -6.15 21.23 11.06
C GLN A 63 -5.66 22.27 12.07
N TYR A 64 -4.35 22.29 12.32
CA TYR A 64 -3.69 23.39 13.00
C TYR A 64 -3.31 24.48 12.00
N ARG A 65 -3.95 25.64 12.14
CA ARG A 65 -3.93 26.71 11.13
C ARG A 65 -2.88 27.79 11.36
N ASN A 66 -2.24 27.81 12.52
CA ASN A 66 -1.18 28.76 12.84
C ASN A 66 0.14 28.32 12.19
N VAL A 67 0.22 28.49 10.87
CA VAL A 67 1.36 28.14 10.02
C VAL A 67 1.76 29.36 9.17
N GLN A 68 2.92 29.32 8.54
CA GLN A 68 3.34 30.40 7.66
C GLN A 68 2.39 30.56 6.46
N PRO A 69 2.29 31.78 5.88
CA PRO A 69 1.56 31.99 4.64
C PRO A 69 2.02 31.01 3.55
N ASN A 70 1.07 30.45 2.80
CA ASN A 70 1.28 29.46 1.73
C ASN A 70 1.78 28.07 2.18
N GLU A 71 1.85 27.79 3.49
CA GLU A 71 2.04 26.41 3.97
C GLU A 71 0.72 25.66 4.13
N LEU A 72 0.76 24.34 3.92
CA LEU A 72 -0.33 23.46 4.35
C LEU A 72 -0.43 23.46 5.89
N PHE A 73 -1.67 23.37 6.40
CA PHE A 73 -1.93 23.21 7.83
C PHE A 73 -1.24 21.97 8.39
N ILE A 74 -0.90 21.97 9.67
CA ILE A 74 -0.37 20.78 10.34
C ILE A 74 -1.54 19.87 10.71
N CYS A 75 -1.42 18.57 10.45
CA CYS A 75 -2.39 17.58 10.89
C CYS A 75 -2.10 17.18 12.34
N GLN A 76 -3.00 17.48 13.26
CA GLN A 76 -2.90 17.14 14.69
C GLN A 76 -3.67 15.87 15.06
N ASP A 77 -3.95 15.01 14.07
CA ASP A 77 -4.61 13.74 14.33
C ASP A 77 -3.76 12.83 15.22
N ASP A 78 -4.39 12.23 16.24
CA ASP A 78 -3.74 11.35 17.21
C ASP A 78 -3.74 9.87 16.79
N GLN A 79 -4.22 9.57 15.59
CA GLN A 79 -4.29 8.24 14.98
C GLN A 79 -5.12 7.23 15.78
N LYS A 80 -6.08 7.70 16.58
CA LYS A 80 -7.02 6.84 17.33
C LYS A 80 -8.38 6.67 16.68
N LEU A 81 -8.69 7.50 15.69
CA LEU A 81 -9.95 7.42 14.95
C LEU A 81 -9.89 6.29 13.93
N ASP A 82 -11.00 5.57 13.76
CA ASP A 82 -11.18 4.62 12.66
C ASP A 82 -11.54 5.37 11.37
N TYR A 83 -10.59 5.45 10.45
CA TYR A 83 -10.70 6.19 9.21
C TYR A 83 -11.24 5.35 8.04
N ARG A 84 -11.60 4.07 8.21
CA ARG A 84 -12.07 3.22 7.10
C ARG A 84 -13.21 3.85 6.29
N ASN A 85 -14.17 4.47 6.96
CA ASN A 85 -15.32 5.12 6.32
C ASN A 85 -14.99 6.50 5.72
N ALA A 86 -13.81 7.05 6.00
CA ALA A 86 -13.35 8.35 5.49
C ALA A 86 -12.49 8.21 4.23
N TRP A 87 -12.04 7.00 3.91
CA TRP A 87 -11.49 6.70 2.59
C TRP A 87 -12.64 6.70 1.59
N GLU A 88 -12.59 7.60 0.62
CA GLU A 88 -13.50 7.59 -0.51
C GLU A 88 -13.28 6.28 -1.27
N MET A 89 -14.16 5.30 -1.04
CA MET A 89 -14.29 4.17 -1.95
C MET A 89 -15.30 4.62 -3.00
N GLU A 90 -14.85 4.83 -4.23
CA GLU A 90 -15.79 4.89 -5.34
C GLU A 90 -16.62 3.60 -5.27
N SER A 91 -17.91 3.73 -4.97
CA SER A 91 -18.84 2.67 -5.26
C SER A 91 -18.86 2.53 -6.77
N GLU A 92 -18.57 1.34 -7.30
CA GLU A 92 -18.84 1.07 -8.72
C GLU A 92 -20.29 1.44 -9.04
N PRO A 93 -20.55 2.06 -10.21
CA PRO A 93 -21.90 2.44 -10.63
C PRO A 93 -22.85 1.26 -10.79
#